data_AF-A0A6I5RFL5-F1
#
_entry.id   AF-A0A6I5RFL5-F1
#
_cell.length_a   1.000
_cell.length_b   1.000
_cell.length_c   1.000
_cell.angle_alpha   90.00
_cell.angle_beta   90.00
_cell.angle_gamma   90.00
#
_symmetry.space_group_name_H-M   'P 1'
#
loop_
_entity.id
_entity.type
_entity.pdbx_description
1 polymer ?
#
loop_
_entity_poly.entity_id
_entity_poly.type
_entity_poly.pdbx_seq_one_letter_code
_entity_poly.pdbx_strand_id
1 'polypeptide(L)'
;MFHFSLSSKLFRWSAIQFVAVSLTTAGLMPLFAPQALGNDYGRCADDLTDLGIGVDAAAAACALALQPTEVSSCVSDVASASGATPEAALSACSRDRRPDEVASCVSSIHGALAVDDSQSVLTHCHRSILPERYAECVTGLADTLAYGTDESLARCIAAGYRPENVAPTYVPMQ
;
A
#
# COMPACT_ATOMS: atom_id res chain seq x y z
N MET A 1 -11.67 -58.69 47.37
CA MET A 1 -12.86 -58.96 48.21
C MET A 1 -12.60 -58.40 49.60
N PHE A 2 -13.08 -57.20 49.88
CA PHE A 2 -13.36 -56.73 51.25
C PHE A 2 -14.61 -55.88 51.16
N HIS A 3 -15.67 -56.38 51.78
CA HIS A 3 -16.93 -55.68 51.99
C HIS A 3 -16.75 -54.67 53.13
N PHE A 4 -17.30 -53.47 52.98
CA PHE A 4 -17.92 -52.79 54.10
C PHE A 4 -19.16 -52.05 53.63
N SER A 5 -20.19 -52.15 54.47
CA SER A 5 -21.60 -51.93 54.17
C SER A 5 -22.19 -51.03 55.25
N LEU A 6 -23.21 -50.24 54.87
CA LEU A 6 -24.16 -49.50 55.72
C LEU A 6 -23.59 -48.31 56.53
N SER A 7 -24.31 -47.25 56.88
CA SER A 7 -25.75 -47.03 56.91
C SER A 7 -26.09 -45.53 56.86
N SER A 8 -27.32 -45.30 56.43
CA SER A 8 -28.06 -44.06 56.23
C SER A 8 -28.52 -43.35 57.52
N LYS A 9 -28.64 -42.00 57.50
CA LYS A 9 -29.89 -41.22 57.61
C LYS A 9 -29.73 -39.84 58.30
N LEU A 10 -30.25 -38.84 57.58
CA LEU A 10 -31.07 -37.71 58.04
C LEU A 10 -30.43 -36.65 58.97
N PHE A 11 -30.23 -35.45 58.41
CA PHE A 11 -30.59 -34.23 59.15
C PHE A 11 -31.23 -33.20 58.22
N ARG A 12 -32.45 -32.79 58.58
CA ARG A 12 -33.29 -31.75 57.97
C ARG A 12 -32.93 -30.39 58.56
N TRP A 13 -33.21 -29.35 57.76
CA TRP A 13 -33.67 -28.02 58.20
C TRP A 13 -32.67 -27.05 58.86
N SER A 14 -32.26 -26.01 58.14
CA SER A 14 -32.91 -24.69 58.27
C SER A 14 -32.28 -23.65 57.33
N ALA A 15 -33.14 -22.75 56.88
CA ALA A 15 -32.92 -21.71 55.90
C ALA A 15 -31.84 -20.70 56.30
N ILE A 16 -30.86 -20.42 55.41
CA ILE A 16 -30.08 -19.18 55.46
C ILE A 16 -29.75 -18.70 54.03
N GLN A 17 -30.51 -17.69 53.62
CA GLN A 17 -30.20 -16.54 52.76
C GLN A 17 -29.85 -16.78 51.27
N PHE A 18 -30.80 -16.40 50.42
CA PHE A 18 -30.55 -15.99 49.04
C PHE A 18 -29.59 -14.80 49.02
N VAL A 19 -28.31 -15.04 48.75
CA VAL A 19 -27.41 -13.99 48.27
C VAL A 19 -27.66 -13.87 46.78
N ALA A 20 -28.43 -12.84 46.39
CA ALA A 20 -28.53 -12.40 45.01
C ALA A 20 -27.14 -11.90 44.56
N VAL A 21 -26.34 -12.79 43.96
CA VAL A 21 -25.16 -12.40 43.21
C VAL A 21 -25.66 -11.71 41.94
N SER A 22 -25.71 -10.38 42.00
CA SER A 22 -26.08 -9.54 40.87
C SER A 22 -24.99 -9.66 39.80
N LEU A 23 -25.36 -10.29 38.69
CA LEU A 23 -24.59 -10.34 37.46
C LEU A 23 -24.46 -8.92 36.91
N THR A 24 -23.32 -8.27 37.15
CA THR A 24 -22.92 -7.05 36.44
C THR A 24 -21.59 -7.31 35.74
N THR A 25 -21.63 -8.14 34.69
CA THR A 25 -20.60 -8.09 33.66
C THR A 25 -20.85 -6.82 32.86
N ALA A 26 -20.37 -5.68 33.36
CA ALA A 26 -20.25 -4.46 32.58
C ALA A 26 -19.34 -4.79 31.39
N GLY A 27 -19.96 -4.88 30.21
CA GLY A 27 -19.25 -5.06 28.96
C GLY A 27 -18.35 -3.86 28.72
N LEU A 28 -17.07 -4.01 29.05
CA LEU A 28 -16.00 -3.16 28.53
C LEU A 28 -15.87 -3.46 27.03
N MET A 29 -16.70 -2.81 26.20
CA MET A 29 -16.34 -2.63 24.80
C MET A 29 -15.15 -1.67 24.78
N PRO A 30 -13.95 -2.08 24.32
CA PRO A 30 -12.90 -1.13 24.02
C PRO A 30 -13.43 -0.21 22.92
N LEU A 31 -13.55 1.08 23.23
CA LEU A 31 -13.74 2.13 22.24
C LEU A 31 -12.46 2.22 21.42
N PHE A 32 -12.37 1.45 20.34
CA PHE A 32 -11.38 1.71 19.30
C PHE A 32 -11.80 3.00 18.59
N ALA A 33 -11.28 4.14 19.06
CA ALA A 33 -11.37 5.36 18.29
C ALA A 33 -10.59 5.15 16.99
N PRO A 34 -11.18 5.36 15.79
CA PRO A 34 -10.39 5.38 14.57
C PRO A 34 -9.32 6.46 14.73
N GLN A 35 -8.07 6.09 14.50
CA GLN A 35 -6.96 7.05 14.39
C GLN A 35 -7.42 8.07 13.34
N ALA A 36 -7.54 9.34 13.72
CA ALA A 36 -8.04 10.34 12.80
C ALA A 36 -7.07 10.44 11.61
N LEU A 37 -7.61 10.44 10.39
CA LEU A 37 -6.92 10.87 9.15
C LEU A 37 -6.16 12.21 9.32
N GLY A 38 -6.47 12.96 10.39
CA GLY A 38 -5.84 14.22 10.76
C GLY A 38 -4.33 14.17 11.02
N ASN A 39 -3.70 13.00 11.19
CA ASN A 39 -2.24 12.93 11.33
C ASN A 39 -1.49 12.46 10.07
N ASP A 40 -2.16 11.89 9.08
CA ASP A 40 -1.47 11.30 7.92
C ASP A 40 -1.04 12.37 6.91
N TYR A 41 -1.83 13.44 6.77
CA TYR A 41 -1.45 14.61 5.98
C TYR A 41 -0.29 15.39 6.60
N GLY A 42 -0.30 15.54 7.94
CA GLY A 42 0.78 16.20 8.68
C GLY A 42 2.09 15.42 8.55
N ARG A 43 2.03 14.10 8.80
CA ARG A 43 3.18 13.22 8.60
C ARG A 43 3.71 13.26 7.18
N CYS A 44 2.83 13.18 6.18
CA CYS A 44 3.24 13.32 4.77
C CYS A 44 3.99 14.63 4.53
N ALA A 45 3.48 15.76 5.02
CA ALA A 45 4.13 17.05 4.83
C ALA A 45 5.49 17.11 5.52
N ASP A 46 5.57 16.64 6.77
CA ASP A 46 6.81 16.58 7.55
C ASP A 46 7.86 15.72 6.81
N ASP A 47 7.49 14.49 6.41
CA ASP A 47 8.35 13.56 5.68
C ASP A 47 8.88 14.18 4.37
N LEU A 48 8.01 14.82 3.58
CA LEU A 48 8.43 15.46 2.32
C LEU A 48 9.37 16.65 2.58
N THR A 49 9.12 17.46 3.62
CA THR A 49 10.00 18.58 3.95
C THR A 49 11.35 18.13 4.50
N ASP A 50 11.41 17.00 5.20
CA ASP A 50 12.67 16.36 5.64
C ASP A 50 13.51 15.90 4.45
N LEU A 51 12.88 15.56 3.32
CA LEU A 51 13.55 15.27 2.04
C LEU A 51 13.96 16.55 1.27
N GLY A 52 13.73 17.74 1.83
CA GLY A 52 14.10 19.02 1.22
C GLY A 52 13.07 19.59 0.25
N ILE A 53 11.88 19.00 0.13
CA ILE A 53 10.78 19.54 -0.67
C ILE A 53 10.24 20.80 0.00
N GLY A 54 10.01 21.85 -0.80
CA GLY A 54 9.47 23.11 -0.30
C GLY A 54 8.09 22.95 0.35
N VAL A 55 7.87 23.68 1.46
CA VAL A 55 6.66 23.60 2.29
C VAL A 55 5.34 23.70 1.49
N ASP A 56 5.28 24.61 0.51
CA ASP A 56 4.06 24.80 -0.30
C ASP A 56 3.82 23.61 -1.25
N ALA A 57 4.88 23.03 -1.80
CA ALA A 57 4.79 21.87 -2.69
C ALA A 57 4.41 20.60 -1.89
N ALA A 58 5.00 20.41 -0.71
CA ALA A 58 4.64 19.33 0.20
C ALA A 58 3.18 19.43 0.63
N ALA A 59 2.74 20.60 1.10
CA ALA A 59 1.36 20.85 1.50
C ALA A 59 0.38 20.59 0.35
N ALA A 60 0.67 21.09 -0.86
CA ALA A 60 -0.17 20.89 -2.02
C ALA A 60 -0.27 19.41 -2.43
N ALA A 61 0.86 18.69 -2.46
CA ALA A 61 0.88 17.27 -2.83
C ALA A 61 0.12 16.41 -1.81
N CYS A 62 0.39 16.59 -0.52
CA CYS A 62 -0.27 15.81 0.53
C CYS A 62 -1.77 16.12 0.58
N ALA A 63 -2.20 17.38 0.43
CA ALA A 63 -3.61 17.75 0.46
C ALA A 63 -4.42 17.19 -0.73
N LEU A 64 -3.77 16.90 -1.86
CA LEU A 64 -4.40 16.31 -3.05
C LEU A 64 -4.30 14.79 -3.10
N ALA A 65 -3.49 14.18 -2.24
CA ALA A 65 -3.25 12.74 -2.22
C ALA A 65 -4.46 11.98 -1.66
N LEU A 66 -4.82 10.87 -2.30
CA LEU A 66 -5.81 9.93 -1.76
C LEU A 66 -5.23 9.16 -0.55
N GLN A 67 -3.94 8.84 -0.61
CA GLN A 67 -3.15 8.15 0.42
C GLN A 67 -1.88 8.97 0.69
N PRO A 68 -1.92 9.97 1.58
CA PRO A 68 -0.81 10.92 1.77
C PRO A 68 0.48 10.24 2.25
N THR A 69 0.40 9.27 3.15
CA THR A 69 1.58 8.53 3.63
C THR A 69 2.22 7.67 2.54
N GLU A 70 1.45 7.15 1.58
CA GLU A 70 2.00 6.40 0.45
C GLU A 70 2.73 7.33 -0.54
N VAL A 71 2.27 8.58 -0.65
CA VAL A 71 3.01 9.58 -1.44
C VAL A 71 4.37 9.87 -0.79
N SER A 72 4.44 10.11 0.52
CA SER A 72 5.72 10.40 1.19
C SER A 72 6.67 9.19 1.19
N SER A 73 6.18 7.97 1.44
CA SER A 73 6.99 6.75 1.32
C SER A 73 7.51 6.57 -0.10
N CYS A 74 6.65 6.69 -1.12
CA CYS A 74 7.06 6.55 -2.51
C CYS A 74 8.19 7.51 -2.88
N VAL A 75 8.11 8.77 -2.45
CA VAL A 75 9.16 9.77 -2.73
C VAL A 75 10.48 9.38 -2.08
N SER A 76 10.45 9.03 -0.79
CA SER A 76 11.62 8.57 -0.04
C SER A 76 12.27 7.36 -0.70
N ASP A 77 11.47 6.36 -1.07
CA ASP A 77 11.93 5.10 -1.63
C ASP A 77 12.50 5.28 -3.04
N VAL A 78 11.84 6.06 -3.89
CA VAL A 78 12.33 6.39 -5.24
C VAL A 78 13.62 7.18 -5.17
N ALA A 79 13.69 8.23 -4.33
CA ALA A 79 14.88 9.05 -4.19
C ALA A 79 16.08 8.20 -3.70
N SER A 80 15.84 7.29 -2.76
CA SER A 80 16.86 6.40 -2.21
C SER A 80 17.31 5.32 -3.18
N ALA A 81 16.38 4.69 -3.90
CA ALA A 81 16.68 3.55 -4.78
C ALA A 81 17.30 3.97 -6.12
N SER A 82 16.90 5.13 -6.64
CA SER A 82 17.25 5.54 -8.00
C SER A 82 18.19 6.75 -8.06
N GLY A 83 18.36 7.50 -6.97
CA GLY A 83 19.05 8.79 -7.01
C GLY A 83 18.30 9.88 -7.76
N ALA A 84 17.02 9.67 -8.11
CA ALA A 84 16.15 10.73 -8.60
C ALA A 84 15.99 11.83 -7.55
N THR A 85 15.83 13.07 -7.99
CA THR A 85 15.59 14.18 -7.07
C THR A 85 14.26 14.01 -6.35
N PRO A 86 14.14 14.42 -5.07
CA PRO A 86 12.88 14.38 -4.33
C PRO A 86 11.73 15.05 -5.07
N GLU A 87 11.97 16.13 -5.81
CA GLU A 87 10.95 16.84 -6.59
C GLU A 87 10.49 16.04 -7.82
N ALA A 88 11.41 15.35 -8.50
CA ALA A 88 11.06 14.48 -9.62
C ALA A 88 10.23 13.29 -9.14
N ALA A 89 10.67 12.67 -8.04
CA ALA A 89 9.96 11.59 -7.36
C ALA A 89 8.56 12.06 -6.90
N LEU A 90 8.46 13.22 -6.24
CA LEU A 90 7.19 13.80 -5.82
C LEU A 90 6.24 13.97 -6.99
N SER A 91 6.74 14.52 -8.09
CA SER A 91 5.92 14.73 -9.28
C SER A 91 5.33 13.42 -9.80
N ALA A 92 6.08 12.31 -9.77
CA ALA A 92 5.60 11.01 -10.22
C ALA A 92 4.65 10.37 -9.20
N CYS A 93 5.08 10.28 -7.94
CA CYS A 93 4.34 9.64 -6.85
C CYS A 93 3.00 10.33 -6.57
N SER A 94 2.94 11.66 -6.57
CA SER A 94 1.70 12.39 -6.23
C SER A 94 0.64 12.36 -7.33
N ARG A 95 1.01 11.93 -8.55
CA ARG A 95 0.10 11.82 -9.70
C ARG A 95 -0.44 10.41 -9.90
N ASP A 96 0.18 9.42 -9.27
CA ASP A 96 -0.26 8.03 -9.32
C ASP A 96 -1.31 7.75 -8.24
N ARG A 97 -2.21 6.80 -8.52
CA ARG A 97 -3.19 6.32 -7.54
C ARG A 97 -2.63 5.18 -6.67
N ARG A 98 -1.47 4.63 -7.01
CA ARG A 98 -0.78 3.54 -6.31
C ARG A 98 0.70 3.90 -6.13
N PRO A 99 1.02 4.91 -5.31
CA PRO A 99 2.40 5.42 -5.19
C PRO A 99 3.41 4.32 -4.80
N ASP A 100 3.06 3.46 -3.84
CA ASP A 100 3.94 2.38 -3.39
C ASP A 100 4.33 1.41 -4.51
N GLU A 101 3.47 1.18 -5.50
CA GLU A 101 3.79 0.32 -6.63
C GLU A 101 4.70 0.99 -7.66
N VAL A 102 4.60 2.32 -7.80
CA VAL A 102 5.58 3.07 -8.58
C VAL A 102 6.96 2.94 -7.92
N ALA A 103 7.05 3.07 -6.61
CA ALA A 103 8.30 2.89 -5.86
C ALA A 103 8.84 1.45 -5.96
N SER A 104 7.98 0.44 -5.80
CA SER A 104 8.32 -0.97 -5.99
C SER A 104 8.83 -1.25 -7.41
N CYS A 105 8.18 -0.67 -8.42
CA CYS A 105 8.60 -0.80 -9.82
C CYS A 105 10.01 -0.22 -10.05
N VAL A 106 10.25 1.00 -9.57
CA VAL A 106 11.55 1.67 -9.71
C VAL A 106 12.64 0.89 -8.98
N SER A 107 12.42 0.54 -7.72
CA SER A 107 13.39 -0.21 -6.91
C SER A 107 13.70 -1.60 -7.48
N SER A 108 12.70 -2.30 -8.01
CA SER A 108 12.90 -3.60 -8.68
C SER A 108 13.79 -3.49 -9.91
N ILE A 109 13.58 -2.48 -10.75
CA ILE A 109 14.38 -2.25 -11.96
C ILE A 109 15.81 -1.84 -11.59
N HIS A 110 15.98 -0.88 -10.66
CA HIS A 110 17.29 -0.43 -10.20
C HIS A 110 18.06 -1.52 -9.44
N GLY A 111 17.38 -2.41 -8.74
CA GLY A 111 18.00 -3.54 -8.03
C GLY A 111 18.45 -4.67 -8.96
N ALA A 112 17.82 -4.81 -10.13
CA ALA A 112 18.09 -5.90 -11.06
C ALA A 112 19.01 -5.50 -12.22
N LEU A 113 18.94 -4.25 -12.68
CA LEU A 113 19.55 -3.82 -13.94
C LEU A 113 20.52 -2.65 -13.74
N ALA A 114 21.49 -2.52 -14.66
CA ALA A 114 22.28 -1.31 -14.78
C ALA A 114 21.39 -0.20 -15.38
N VAL A 115 21.16 0.86 -14.61
CA VAL A 115 20.32 2.00 -15.02
C VAL A 115 21.18 3.25 -15.15
N ASP A 116 21.24 3.80 -16.36
CA ASP A 116 21.95 5.05 -16.65
C ASP A 116 21.07 6.29 -16.42
N ASP A 117 19.76 6.17 -16.64
CA ASP A 117 18.77 7.25 -16.48
C ASP A 117 17.60 6.81 -15.59
N SER A 118 17.73 7.13 -14.29
CA SER A 118 16.70 6.93 -13.27
C SER A 118 15.39 7.64 -13.60
N GLN A 119 15.46 8.78 -14.28
CA GLN A 119 14.27 9.55 -14.64
C GLN A 119 13.48 8.85 -15.76
N SER A 120 14.15 8.15 -16.67
CA SER A 120 13.50 7.27 -17.64
C SER A 120 12.75 6.13 -16.94
N VAL A 121 13.37 5.44 -15.99
CA VAL A 121 12.71 4.34 -15.23
C VAL A 121 11.49 4.86 -14.48
N LEU A 122 11.65 5.94 -13.69
CA LEU A 122 10.55 6.57 -12.98
C LEU A 122 9.43 7.02 -13.93
N THR A 123 9.80 7.55 -15.10
CA THR A 123 8.84 7.97 -16.13
C THR A 123 8.00 6.82 -16.65
N HIS A 124 8.60 5.65 -16.85
CA HIS A 124 7.86 4.49 -17.32
C HIS A 124 7.02 3.84 -16.23
N CYS A 125 7.54 3.71 -15.00
CA CYS A 125 6.82 3.12 -13.88
C CYS A 125 5.50 3.86 -13.59
N HIS A 126 5.52 5.19 -13.45
CA HIS A 126 4.29 5.96 -13.14
C HIS A 126 3.34 6.10 -14.34
N ARG A 127 3.79 5.79 -15.56
CA ARG A 127 2.91 5.76 -16.75
C ARG A 127 2.27 4.39 -16.96
N SER A 128 2.80 3.35 -16.32
CA SER A 128 2.23 2.02 -16.38
C SER A 128 0.94 1.97 -15.57
N ILE A 129 -0.09 1.32 -16.12
CA ILE A 129 -1.34 1.04 -15.39
C ILE A 129 -1.08 0.00 -14.28
N LEU A 130 -0.07 -0.86 -14.47
CA LEU A 130 0.31 -1.93 -13.55
C LEU A 130 1.83 -1.89 -13.35
N PRO A 131 2.34 -1.02 -12.45
CA PRO A 131 3.78 -0.83 -12.28
C PRO A 131 4.54 -2.11 -11.92
N GLU A 132 3.99 -2.96 -11.05
CA GLU A 132 4.64 -4.23 -10.67
C GLU A 132 4.81 -5.18 -11.87
N ARG A 133 3.74 -5.41 -12.64
CA ARG A 133 3.80 -6.25 -13.86
C ARG A 133 4.73 -5.65 -14.91
N TYR A 134 4.84 -4.32 -14.95
CA TYR A 134 5.78 -3.65 -15.84
C TYR A 134 7.23 -3.95 -15.43
N ALA A 135 7.57 -3.86 -14.14
CA ALA A 135 8.89 -4.21 -13.65
C ALA A 135 9.24 -5.68 -13.87
N GLU A 136 8.29 -6.61 -13.67
CA GLU A 136 8.46 -8.04 -13.99
C GLU A 136 8.77 -8.24 -15.49
N CYS A 137 8.05 -7.54 -16.37
CA CYS A 137 8.32 -7.58 -17.80
C CYS A 137 9.73 -7.09 -18.11
N VAL A 138 10.12 -5.92 -17.60
CA VAL A 138 11.41 -5.28 -17.90
C VAL A 138 12.58 -6.14 -17.42
N THR A 139 12.52 -6.57 -16.16
CA THR A 139 13.58 -7.38 -15.55
C THR A 139 13.65 -8.78 -16.16
N GLY A 140 12.51 -9.43 -16.41
CA GLY A 140 12.46 -10.74 -17.04
C GLY A 140 12.94 -10.73 -18.50
N LEU A 141 12.63 -9.68 -19.26
CA LEU A 141 13.06 -9.56 -20.65
C LEU A 141 14.57 -9.26 -20.75
N ALA A 142 15.07 -8.38 -19.88
CA ALA A 142 16.50 -8.09 -19.77
C ALA A 142 17.30 -9.34 -19.38
N ASP A 143 16.82 -10.12 -18.40
CA ASP A 143 17.49 -11.34 -17.93
C ASP A 143 17.44 -12.48 -18.97
N THR A 144 16.26 -12.75 -19.54
CA THR A 144 16.06 -13.92 -20.40
C THR A 144 16.62 -13.71 -21.81
N LEU A 145 16.52 -12.49 -22.35
CA LEU A 145 16.88 -12.18 -23.74
C LEU A 145 18.11 -11.29 -23.87
N ALA A 146 18.75 -10.93 -22.76
CA ALA A 146 19.92 -10.05 -22.72
C ALA A 146 19.70 -8.68 -23.39
N TYR A 147 18.46 -8.17 -23.37
CA TYR A 147 18.19 -6.81 -23.83
C TYR A 147 18.73 -5.78 -22.83
N GLY A 148 19.18 -4.65 -23.36
CA GLY A 148 19.55 -3.50 -22.53
C GLY A 148 18.33 -2.92 -21.79
N THR A 149 18.59 -2.21 -20.69
CA THR A 149 17.55 -1.59 -19.85
C THR A 149 16.58 -0.75 -20.66
N ASP A 150 17.08 0.17 -21.49
CA ASP A 150 16.23 1.05 -22.32
C ASP A 150 15.38 0.28 -23.33
N GLU A 151 15.95 -0.78 -23.92
CA GLU A 151 15.22 -1.63 -24.86
C GLU A 151 14.08 -2.39 -24.15
N SER A 152 14.35 -2.93 -22.96
CA SER A 152 13.36 -3.61 -22.14
C SER A 152 12.25 -2.65 -21.69
N LEU A 153 12.60 -1.45 -21.24
CA LEU A 153 11.64 -0.40 -20.86
C LEU A 153 10.70 -0.07 -22.01
N ALA A 154 11.25 0.14 -23.22
CA ALA A 154 10.49 0.49 -24.42
C ALA A 154 9.58 -0.64 -24.92
N ARG A 155 10.02 -1.90 -24.85
CA ARG A 155 9.21 -3.05 -25.26
C ARG A 155 8.05 -3.32 -24.31
N CYS A 156 8.28 -3.17 -23.01
CA CYS A 156 7.26 -3.47 -21.99
C CYS A 156 6.17 -2.40 -21.90
N ILE A 157 6.47 -1.13 -22.21
CA ILE A 157 5.46 -0.06 -22.11
C ILE A 157 4.46 -0.13 -23.27
N ALA A 158 4.87 -0.69 -24.41
CA ALA A 158 4.00 -0.91 -25.57
C ALA A 158 2.88 -1.94 -25.31
N ALA A 159 3.04 -2.80 -24.30
CA ALA A 159 1.98 -3.73 -23.86
C ALA A 159 0.87 -3.02 -23.06
N GLY A 160 1.12 -1.80 -22.59
CA GLY A 160 0.17 -0.97 -21.86
C GLY A 160 -0.83 -0.27 -22.78
N TYR A 161 -1.91 -0.98 -23.12
CA TYR A 161 -3.19 -0.41 -23.56
C TYR A 161 -3.17 0.46 -24.83
N ARG A 162 -3.13 -0.20 -26.00
CA ARG A 162 -3.82 0.31 -27.20
C ARG A 162 -4.97 -0.64 -27.52
N PRO A 163 -6.22 -0.37 -27.11
CA PRO A 163 -7.35 -1.01 -27.76
C PRO A 163 -7.29 -0.61 -29.24
N GLU A 164 -6.94 -1.55 -30.11
CA GLU A 164 -6.82 -1.27 -31.55
C GLU A 164 -8.19 -1.10 -32.24
N ASN A 165 -9.30 -1.15 -31.48
CA ASN A 165 -10.68 -1.09 -32.00
C ASN A 165 -11.68 -0.44 -31.02
N VAL A 166 -11.49 0.85 -30.64
CA VAL A 166 -12.40 1.59 -29.72
C VAL A 166 -13.30 2.64 -30.38
N ALA A 167 -13.54 2.55 -31.70
CA ALA A 167 -14.62 3.30 -32.32
C ALA A 167 -15.73 2.33 -32.76
N PRO A 168 -17.02 2.68 -32.58
CA PRO A 168 -18.07 2.01 -33.34
C PRO A 168 -17.80 2.28 -34.82
N THR A 169 -17.71 1.25 -35.66
CA THR A 169 -17.85 1.44 -37.11
C THR A 169 -19.25 2.01 -37.32
N TYR A 170 -19.33 3.28 -37.68
CA TYR A 170 -20.58 3.92 -38.07
C TYR A 170 -21.33 3.00 -39.06
N VAL A 171 -22.51 2.49 -38.66
CA VAL A 171 -23.45 1.82 -39.55
C VAL A 171 -24.50 2.86 -39.93
N PRO A 172 -24.49 3.41 -41.16
CA PRO A 172 -25.60 4.22 -41.62
C PRO A 172 -26.85 3.33 -41.70
N MET A 173 -27.90 3.68 -40.98
CA MET A 173 -29.23 3.10 -41.19
C MET A 173 -29.78 3.64 -42.51
N GLN A 174 -30.09 2.74 -43.44
CA GLN A 174 -30.86 3.01 -44.65
C GLN A 174 -32.35 2.86 -44.37
#